data_AF-A0A9D8B5R2-F1
#
_entry.id   AF-A0A9D8B5R2-F1
#
_cell.length_a   1.000
_cell.length_b   1.000
_cell.length_c   1.000
_cell.angle_alpha   90.00
_cell.angle_beta   90.00
_cell.angle_gamma   90.00
#
_symmetry.space_group_name_H-M   'P 1'
#
loop_
_entity.id
_entity.type
_entity.pdbx_description
1 polymer ?
#
loop_
_entity_poly.entity_id
_entity_poly.type
_entity_poly.pdbx_seq_one_letter_code
_entity_poly.pdbx_strand_id
1 'polypeptide(L)'
;MPRKPLANRKTEIELFRAMLNNATDTRILLVQATMGKGKSLLIRYLRHECPADRCVVHLDFKGAEIGLAGALHEFRELVGATRFARFDAAYHALRGVPNISENIAGGTMDISVVLNVDEQTRKFNLAQLNSAFFDDLRSACNNLVVIIDTFEKAPPDLQTWITGTFLPHVPRLSQLCVVVAGQKVPEATSAPWEDICERRTLDNINDVDEWMEYVHARQWKFDRPYIHGIVDALNGFPRNVVMTLEAVAPRWK
;
A
#
# COMPACT_ATOMS: atom_id res chain seq x y z
N MET A 1 17.38 8.64 -10.43
CA MET A 1 17.73 9.54 -9.31
C MET A 1 18.27 8.71 -8.17
N PRO A 2 19.33 9.15 -7.47
CA PRO A 2 19.85 8.42 -6.30
C PRO A 2 18.78 8.32 -5.20
N ARG A 3 18.79 7.19 -4.47
CA ARG A 3 17.86 6.90 -3.37
C ARG A 3 18.07 7.95 -2.27
N LYS A 4 17.05 8.76 -1.96
CA LYS A 4 17.11 9.69 -0.83
C LYS A 4 17.34 8.87 0.45
N PRO A 5 18.41 9.08 1.23
CA PRO A 5 18.66 8.30 2.45
C PRO A 5 17.46 8.30 3.40
N LEU A 6 17.31 7.21 4.17
CA LEU A 6 16.27 7.00 5.17
C LEU A 6 16.96 6.69 6.48
N ALA A 7 16.66 7.45 7.53
CA ALA A 7 17.12 7.15 8.88
C ALA A 7 16.22 6.06 9.47
N ASN A 8 16.83 5.06 10.13
CA ASN A 8 16.13 3.95 10.78
C ASN A 8 15.22 3.18 9.77
N ARG A 9 14.13 2.60 10.28
CA ARG A 9 13.15 1.77 9.57
C ARG A 9 13.68 0.46 9.00
N LYS A 10 14.82 0.00 9.54
CA LYS A 10 15.53 -1.20 9.10
C LYS A 10 14.65 -2.44 9.32
N THR A 11 13.98 -2.53 10.47
CA THR A 11 13.13 -3.67 10.82
C THR A 11 11.90 -3.81 9.93
N GLU A 12 11.26 -2.71 9.52
CA GLU A 12 10.15 -2.74 8.57
C GLU A 12 10.61 -3.19 7.18
N ILE A 13 11.79 -2.71 6.74
CA ILE A 13 12.37 -3.09 5.44
C ILE A 13 12.79 -4.57 5.45
N GLU A 14 13.43 -5.03 6.52
CA GLU A 14 13.85 -6.43 6.69
C GLU A 14 12.66 -7.37 6.71
N LEU A 15 11.60 -7.04 7.46
CA LEU A 15 10.37 -7.81 7.46
C LEU A 15 9.76 -7.85 6.06
N PHE A 16 9.65 -6.71 5.38
CA PHE A 16 9.13 -6.69 4.01
C PHE A 16 9.97 -7.53 3.04
N ARG A 17 11.30 -7.48 3.13
CA ARG A 17 12.18 -8.38 2.35
C ARG A 17 11.94 -9.85 2.68
N ALA A 18 11.76 -10.20 3.95
CA ALA A 18 11.42 -11.55 4.35
C ALA A 18 10.08 -12.00 3.77
N MET A 19 9.07 -11.11 3.77
CA MET A 19 7.76 -11.37 3.14
C MET A 19 7.91 -11.60 1.63
N LEU A 20 8.69 -10.76 0.94
CA LEU A 20 8.97 -10.92 -0.48
C LEU A 20 9.62 -12.29 -0.75
N ASN A 21 10.62 -12.66 0.02
CA ASN A 21 11.37 -13.90 -0.18
C ASN A 21 10.68 -15.16 0.38
N ASN A 22 9.43 -15.06 0.87
CA ASN A 22 8.73 -16.14 1.56
C ASN A 22 9.54 -16.73 2.74
N ALA A 23 10.38 -15.91 3.40
CA ALA A 23 11.22 -16.29 4.54
C ALA A 23 10.52 -16.08 5.90
N THR A 24 9.25 -15.71 5.89
CA THR A 24 8.33 -15.60 7.03
C THR A 24 6.95 -16.04 6.56
N ASP A 25 6.03 -16.33 7.48
CA ASP A 25 4.61 -16.56 7.18
C ASP A 25 3.80 -15.24 7.15
N THR A 26 4.39 -14.13 7.59
CA THR A 26 3.77 -12.80 7.47
C THR A 26 3.49 -12.48 6.00
N ARG A 27 2.25 -12.12 5.67
CA ARG A 27 1.83 -11.67 4.33
C ARG A 27 1.17 -10.30 4.35
N ILE A 28 0.84 -9.78 5.52
CA ILE A 28 0.25 -8.44 5.69
C ILE A 28 1.15 -7.62 6.63
N LEU A 29 1.66 -6.49 6.13
CA LEU A 29 2.38 -5.51 6.93
C LEU A 29 1.51 -4.27 7.14
N LEU A 30 1.08 -4.03 8.37
CA LEU A 30 0.34 -2.83 8.76
C LEU A 30 1.33 -1.74 9.22
N VAL A 31 1.41 -0.62 8.50
CA VAL A 31 2.28 0.50 8.83
C VAL A 31 1.46 1.67 9.34
N GLN A 32 1.45 1.86 10.65
CA GLN A 32 0.73 2.95 11.28
C GLN A 32 1.66 4.12 11.60
N ALA A 33 1.29 5.33 11.20
CA ALA A 33 2.10 6.50 11.51
C ALA A 33 1.29 7.80 11.47
N THR A 34 1.51 8.67 12.45
CA THR A 34 1.05 10.07 12.38
C THR A 34 1.82 10.84 11.29
N MET A 35 1.29 12.00 10.89
CA MET A 35 1.90 12.82 9.85
C MET A 35 3.35 13.18 10.20
N GLY A 36 4.26 13.12 9.23
CA GLY A 36 5.65 13.55 9.39
C GLY A 36 6.63 12.50 9.95
N LYS A 37 6.16 11.28 10.25
CA LYS A 37 7.01 10.18 10.77
C LYS A 37 7.79 9.39 9.71
N GLY A 38 7.65 9.76 8.43
CA GLY A 38 8.39 9.16 7.31
C GLY A 38 7.66 8.05 6.54
N LYS A 39 6.36 7.83 6.76
CA LYS A 39 5.56 6.79 6.10
C LYS A 39 5.70 6.75 4.58
N SER A 40 5.50 7.88 3.89
CA SER A 40 5.61 7.94 2.43
C SER A 40 7.04 7.67 1.92
N LEU A 41 8.07 8.00 2.71
CA LEU A 41 9.45 7.68 2.36
C LEU A 41 9.71 6.18 2.55
N LEU A 42 9.20 5.57 3.62
CA LEU A 42 9.24 4.12 3.84
C LEU A 42 8.53 3.38 2.71
N ILE A 43 7.31 3.75 2.33
CA ILE A 43 6.57 3.12 1.23
C ILE A 43 7.34 3.20 -0.08
N ARG A 44 7.95 4.36 -0.38
CA ARG A 44 8.83 4.50 -1.54
C ARG A 44 10.01 3.53 -1.47
N TYR A 45 10.60 3.34 -0.29
CA TYR A 45 11.64 2.35 -0.05
C TYR A 45 11.14 0.93 -0.31
N LEU A 46 9.99 0.54 0.24
CA LEU A 46 9.40 -0.79 0.02
C LEU A 46 9.16 -1.06 -1.47
N ARG A 47 8.62 -0.08 -2.22
CA ARG A 47 8.45 -0.19 -3.68
C ARG A 47 9.77 -0.43 -4.42
N HIS A 48 10.88 0.15 -3.95
CA HIS A 48 12.20 -0.06 -4.53
C HIS A 48 12.82 -1.41 -4.14
N GLU A 49 12.39 -2.03 -3.04
CA GLU A 49 12.82 -3.39 -2.66
C GLU A 49 12.11 -4.47 -3.49
N CYS A 50 11.00 -4.15 -4.15
CA CYS A 50 10.32 -5.06 -5.05
C CYS A 50 11.20 -5.38 -6.28
N PRO A 51 11.51 -6.66 -6.54
CA PRO A 51 12.19 -7.09 -7.76
C PRO A 51 11.41 -6.69 -9.04
N ALA A 52 12.13 -6.50 -10.15
CA ALA A 52 11.56 -6.01 -11.41
C ALA A 52 10.53 -6.97 -12.06
N ASP A 53 10.58 -8.26 -11.71
CA ASP A 53 9.66 -9.30 -12.15
C ASP A 53 8.37 -9.36 -11.31
N ARG A 54 8.28 -8.59 -10.21
CA ARG A 54 7.07 -8.49 -9.40
C ARG A 54 6.12 -7.43 -9.92
N CYS A 55 4.83 -7.79 -9.98
CA CYS A 55 3.79 -6.79 -10.15
C CYS A 55 3.60 -6.04 -8.82
N VAL A 56 3.56 -4.71 -8.89
CA VAL A 56 3.33 -3.85 -7.72
C VAL A 56 2.09 -2.99 -8.00
N VAL A 57 1.03 -3.25 -7.25
CA VAL A 57 -0.19 -2.44 -7.22
C VAL A 57 -0.06 -1.45 -6.07
N HIS A 58 -0.11 -0.15 -6.35
CA HIS A 58 -0.01 0.89 -5.33
C HIS A 58 -1.24 1.79 -5.37
N LEU A 59 -2.17 1.55 -4.44
CA LEU A 59 -3.39 2.33 -4.27
C LEU A 59 -3.12 3.43 -3.23
N ASP A 60 -3.03 4.69 -3.69
CA ASP A 60 -2.91 5.85 -2.79
C ASP A 60 -4.24 6.59 -2.72
N PHE A 61 -4.89 6.55 -1.55
CA PHE A 61 -6.18 7.21 -1.34
C PHE A 61 -6.06 8.70 -0.95
N LYS A 62 -4.86 9.29 -1.11
CA LYS A 62 -4.66 10.71 -0.87
C LYS A 62 -5.27 11.56 -1.99
N GLY A 63 -6.37 12.24 -1.67
CA GLY A 63 -6.97 13.24 -2.57
C GLY A 63 -7.78 12.65 -3.72
N ALA A 64 -8.06 11.34 -3.69
CA ALA A 64 -8.82 10.66 -4.72
C ALA A 64 -10.13 10.09 -4.14
N GLU A 65 -11.25 10.36 -4.81
CA GLU A 65 -12.55 9.72 -4.53
C GLU A 65 -12.63 8.33 -5.21
N ILE A 66 -11.57 7.53 -5.06
CA ILE A 66 -11.57 6.17 -5.61
C ILE A 66 -12.47 5.31 -4.72
N GLY A 67 -13.68 5.06 -5.21
CA GLY A 67 -14.60 4.08 -4.65
C GLY A 67 -14.17 2.64 -4.98
N LEU A 68 -14.93 1.66 -4.47
CA LEU A 68 -14.65 0.24 -4.69
C LEU A 68 -14.53 -0.15 -6.18
N ALA A 69 -15.42 0.39 -7.02
CA ALA A 69 -15.37 0.20 -8.47
C ALA A 69 -14.02 0.64 -9.07
N GLY A 70 -13.54 1.83 -8.68
CA GLY A 70 -12.26 2.37 -9.13
C GLY A 70 -11.07 1.53 -8.64
N ALA A 71 -11.10 1.08 -7.38
CA ALA A 71 -10.05 0.22 -6.84
C ALA A 71 -9.96 -1.12 -7.59
N LEU A 72 -11.10 -1.80 -7.84
CA LEU A 72 -11.13 -3.04 -8.62
C LEU A 72 -10.63 -2.85 -10.05
N HIS A 73 -11.00 -1.73 -10.69
CA HIS A 73 -10.49 -1.36 -12.01
C HIS A 73 -8.97 -1.16 -11.98
N GLU A 74 -8.44 -0.43 -11.00
CA GLU A 74 -7.01 -0.15 -10.87
C GLU A 74 -6.19 -1.43 -10.63
N PHE A 75 -6.70 -2.37 -9.82
CA PHE A 75 -6.12 -3.71 -9.68
C PHE A 75 -5.99 -4.41 -11.03
N ARG A 76 -7.08 -4.45 -11.79
CA ARG A 76 -7.10 -5.09 -13.11
C ARG A 76 -6.07 -4.47 -14.05
N GLU A 77 -6.04 -3.14 -14.14
CA GLU A 77 -5.13 -2.44 -15.05
C GLU A 77 -3.67 -2.68 -14.69
N LEU A 78 -3.32 -2.59 -13.40
CA LEU A 78 -1.93 -2.69 -12.94
C LEU A 78 -1.39 -4.13 -12.96
N VAL A 79 -2.23 -5.13 -12.71
CA VAL A 79 -1.83 -6.54 -12.83
C VAL A 79 -1.88 -7.01 -14.29
N GLY A 80 -2.70 -6.36 -15.11
CA GLY A 80 -2.85 -6.61 -16.54
C GLY A 80 -4.19 -7.25 -16.87
N ALA A 81 -4.94 -6.62 -17.76
CA ALA A 81 -6.27 -7.03 -18.22
C ALA A 81 -6.35 -8.52 -18.62
N THR A 82 -5.32 -9.05 -19.30
CA THR A 82 -5.29 -10.45 -19.76
C THR A 82 -5.26 -11.47 -18.62
N ARG A 83 -4.85 -11.05 -17.42
CA ARG A 83 -4.83 -11.89 -16.21
C ARG A 83 -6.14 -11.88 -15.43
N PHE A 84 -7.09 -11.03 -15.84
CA PHE A 84 -8.40 -10.82 -15.20
C PHE A 84 -9.57 -11.30 -16.07
N ALA A 85 -9.35 -12.38 -16.83
CA ALA A 85 -10.34 -12.88 -17.78
C ALA A 85 -11.66 -13.34 -17.13
N ARG A 86 -11.62 -13.91 -15.90
CA ARG A 86 -12.85 -14.33 -15.20
C ARG A 86 -13.60 -13.12 -14.68
N PHE A 87 -12.88 -12.13 -14.15
CA PHE A 87 -13.45 -10.88 -13.68
C PHE A 87 -14.14 -10.14 -14.83
N ASP A 88 -13.49 -10.05 -15.99
CA ASP A 88 -14.06 -9.46 -17.20
C ASP A 88 -15.32 -10.21 -17.64
N ALA A 89 -15.27 -11.55 -17.66
CA ALA A 89 -16.44 -12.37 -18.00
C ALA A 89 -17.60 -12.17 -17.01
N ALA A 90 -17.31 -12.10 -15.71
CA ALA A 90 -18.30 -11.83 -14.68
C ALA A 90 -18.92 -10.43 -14.84
N TYR A 91 -18.10 -9.41 -15.08
CA TYR A 91 -18.58 -8.05 -15.38
C TYR A 91 -19.51 -8.04 -16.60
N HIS A 92 -19.12 -8.67 -17.70
CA HIS A 92 -19.93 -8.73 -18.91
C HIS A 92 -21.24 -9.50 -18.72
N ALA A 93 -21.23 -10.60 -17.96
CA ALA A 93 -22.44 -11.34 -17.64
C ALA A 93 -23.43 -10.52 -16.81
N LEU A 94 -22.92 -9.74 -15.83
CA LEU A 94 -23.75 -8.91 -14.96
C LEU A 94 -24.28 -7.64 -15.66
N ARG A 95 -23.55 -7.11 -16.64
CA ARG A 95 -24.02 -5.98 -17.47
C ARG A 95 -25.18 -6.39 -18.41
N GLY A 96 -25.31 -7.68 -18.71
CA GLY A 96 -26.20 -8.20 -19.75
C GLY A 96 -25.60 -8.07 -21.15
N VAL A 97 -26.20 -8.77 -22.14
CA VAL A 97 -25.79 -8.74 -23.56
C VAL A 97 -25.64 -7.28 -24.02
N PRO A 98 -24.54 -6.90 -24.70
CA PRO A 98 -24.40 -5.52 -25.15
C PRO A 98 -25.47 -5.25 -26.21
N ASN A 99 -26.38 -4.31 -25.95
CA ASN A 99 -27.07 -3.64 -27.05
C ASN A 99 -25.98 -2.96 -27.87
N ILE A 100 -25.73 -3.49 -29.06
CA ILE A 100 -24.81 -2.95 -30.07
C ILE A 100 -25.47 -1.72 -30.66
N SER A 101 -25.59 -0.67 -29.85
CA SER A 101 -25.92 0.67 -30.28
C SER A 101 -25.53 1.60 -29.14
N GLU A 102 -24.46 2.36 -29.37
CA GLU A 102 -24.14 3.59 -28.63
C GLU A 102 -23.65 3.39 -27.20
N ASN A 103 -22.39 2.99 -27.04
CA ASN A 103 -21.45 3.55 -26.04
C ASN A 103 -20.05 2.91 -26.15
N ILE A 104 -19.54 2.73 -27.38
CA ILE A 104 -18.09 2.56 -27.61
C ILE A 104 -17.48 3.96 -27.61
N ALA A 105 -17.58 4.64 -26.48
CA ALA A 105 -16.76 5.80 -26.17
C ALA A 105 -15.84 5.36 -25.02
N GLY A 106 -14.73 4.69 -25.36
CA GLY A 106 -13.56 4.67 -24.48
C GLY A 106 -13.06 3.33 -23.93
N GLY A 107 -13.71 2.18 -24.16
CA GLY A 107 -13.12 0.86 -23.81
C GLY A 107 -12.84 0.60 -22.33
N THR A 108 -13.24 1.50 -21.43
CA THR A 108 -13.09 1.36 -19.98
C THR A 108 -14.30 0.63 -19.40
N MET A 109 -14.04 -0.40 -18.59
CA MET A 109 -15.09 -1.04 -17.80
C MET A 109 -15.57 -0.09 -16.72
N ASP A 110 -16.78 0.44 -16.90
CA ASP A 110 -17.44 1.18 -15.84
C ASP A 110 -18.10 0.19 -14.88
N ILE A 111 -17.32 -0.26 -13.89
CA ILE A 111 -17.78 -1.17 -12.82
C ILE A 111 -18.90 -0.51 -12.01
N SER A 112 -18.96 0.83 -11.96
CA SER A 112 -19.99 1.54 -11.20
C SER A 112 -21.40 1.25 -11.73
N VAL A 113 -21.56 1.01 -13.03
CA VAL A 113 -22.85 0.66 -13.65
C VAL A 113 -23.43 -0.63 -13.07
N VAL A 114 -22.59 -1.64 -12.84
CA VAL A 114 -23.02 -2.94 -12.29
C VAL A 114 -23.28 -2.85 -10.78
N LEU A 115 -22.71 -1.85 -10.11
CA LEU A 115 -22.85 -1.66 -8.66
C LEU A 115 -23.92 -0.63 -8.27
N ASN A 116 -24.35 0.23 -9.19
CA ASN A 116 -25.38 1.24 -8.98
C ASN A 116 -26.79 0.67 -9.24
N VAL A 117 -27.12 -0.39 -8.50
CA VAL A 117 -28.40 -1.11 -8.52
C VAL A 117 -28.96 -1.17 -7.10
N ASP A 118 -30.13 -1.78 -6.91
CA ASP A 118 -30.69 -1.99 -5.57
C ASP A 118 -29.73 -2.78 -4.66
N GLU A 119 -29.89 -2.67 -3.34
CA GLU A 119 -28.94 -3.23 -2.38
C GLU A 119 -28.76 -4.75 -2.53
N GLN A 120 -29.83 -5.48 -2.82
CA GLN A 120 -29.79 -6.93 -2.93
C GLN A 120 -29.04 -7.36 -4.20
N THR A 121 -29.36 -6.74 -5.33
CA THR A 121 -28.65 -6.97 -6.60
C THR A 121 -27.19 -6.53 -6.48
N ARG A 122 -26.90 -5.41 -5.80
CA ARG A 122 -25.53 -4.93 -5.58
C ARG A 122 -24.71 -5.94 -4.79
N LYS A 123 -25.27 -6.51 -3.71
CA LYS A 123 -24.60 -7.57 -2.91
C LYS A 123 -24.32 -8.81 -3.75
N PHE A 124 -25.28 -9.24 -4.57
CA PHE A 124 -25.13 -10.38 -5.47
C PHE A 124 -24.05 -10.12 -6.53
N ASN A 125 -24.08 -8.96 -7.18
CA ASN A 125 -23.10 -8.55 -8.18
C ASN A 125 -21.69 -8.48 -7.58
N LEU A 126 -21.55 -7.87 -6.39
CA LEU A 126 -20.27 -7.83 -5.68
C LEU A 126 -19.76 -9.22 -5.32
N ALA A 127 -20.62 -10.15 -4.90
CA ALA A 127 -20.20 -11.51 -4.59
C ALA A 127 -19.63 -12.22 -5.83
N GLN A 128 -20.29 -12.09 -6.99
CA GLN A 128 -19.80 -12.65 -8.25
C GLN A 128 -18.49 -12.01 -8.71
N LEU A 129 -18.42 -10.68 -8.71
CA LEU A 129 -17.21 -9.95 -9.09
C LEU A 129 -16.04 -10.29 -8.16
N ASN A 130 -16.25 -10.35 -6.83
CA ASN A 130 -15.23 -10.71 -5.86
C ASN A 130 -14.72 -12.14 -6.08
N SER A 131 -15.63 -13.10 -6.31
CA SER A 131 -15.24 -14.49 -6.57
C SER A 131 -14.32 -14.57 -7.80
N ALA A 132 -14.74 -13.96 -8.91
CA ALA A 132 -13.97 -13.93 -10.14
C ALA A 132 -12.62 -13.19 -9.97
N PHE A 133 -12.63 -12.07 -9.26
CA PHE A 133 -11.45 -11.28 -8.91
C PHE A 133 -10.41 -12.10 -8.14
N PHE A 134 -10.82 -12.82 -7.08
CA PHE A 134 -9.88 -13.63 -6.30
C PHE A 134 -9.42 -14.90 -7.02
N ASP A 135 -10.26 -15.47 -7.88
CA ASP A 135 -9.86 -16.60 -8.73
C ASP A 135 -8.81 -16.17 -9.75
N ASP A 136 -8.98 -15.00 -10.34
CA ASP A 136 -7.99 -14.40 -11.24
C ASP A 136 -6.70 -14.08 -10.48
N LEU A 137 -6.77 -13.40 -9.33
CA LEU A 137 -5.59 -13.18 -8.49
C LEU A 137 -4.87 -14.49 -8.16
N ARG A 138 -5.58 -15.55 -7.77
CA ARG A 138 -4.95 -16.85 -7.47
C ARG A 138 -4.21 -17.44 -8.68
N SER A 139 -4.73 -17.24 -9.89
CA SER A 139 -4.09 -17.74 -11.13
C SER A 139 -3.02 -16.80 -11.72
N ALA A 140 -3.11 -15.50 -11.43
CA ALA A 140 -2.28 -14.45 -11.99
C ALA A 140 -1.05 -14.12 -11.13
N CYS A 141 -1.13 -14.38 -9.82
CA CYS A 141 -0.16 -13.93 -8.84
C CYS A 141 0.92 -14.96 -8.57
N ASN A 142 1.88 -15.05 -9.47
CA ASN A 142 3.25 -15.33 -9.02
C ASN A 142 3.86 -13.97 -8.65
N ASN A 143 4.12 -13.75 -7.36
CA ASN A 143 4.83 -12.57 -6.84
C ASN A 143 4.11 -11.20 -6.98
N LEU A 144 2.86 -11.08 -6.50
CA LEU A 144 2.15 -9.79 -6.45
C LEU A 144 2.43 -9.05 -5.12
N VAL A 145 2.70 -7.76 -5.21
CA VAL A 145 2.75 -6.85 -4.06
C VAL A 145 1.64 -5.83 -4.16
N VAL A 146 0.85 -5.68 -3.11
CA VAL A 146 -0.22 -4.69 -3.01
C VAL A 146 0.12 -3.73 -1.88
N ILE A 147 0.21 -2.44 -2.20
CA ILE A 147 0.44 -1.38 -1.23
C ILE A 147 -0.78 -0.48 -1.22
N ILE A 148 -1.43 -0.42 -0.07
CA ILE A 148 -2.54 0.47 0.22
C ILE A 148 -1.99 1.61 1.07
N ASP A 149 -1.83 2.81 0.50
CA ASP A 149 -1.39 4.01 1.23
C ASP A 149 -2.59 4.90 1.56
N THR A 150 -2.45 5.63 2.67
CA THR A 150 -3.47 6.54 3.20
C THR A 150 -4.82 5.83 3.43
N PHE A 151 -4.80 4.61 4.01
CA PHE A 151 -5.99 3.80 4.25
C PHE A 151 -7.15 4.58 4.90
N GLU A 152 -6.85 5.45 5.86
CA GLU A 152 -7.87 6.25 6.58
C GLU A 152 -8.67 7.21 5.69
N LYS A 153 -8.21 7.47 4.47
CA LYS A 153 -8.88 8.33 3.48
C LYS A 153 -9.72 7.56 2.46
N ALA A 154 -9.66 6.23 2.45
CA ALA A 154 -10.54 5.43 1.60
C ALA A 154 -12.02 5.66 1.98
N PRO A 155 -12.95 5.64 1.02
CA PRO A 155 -14.39 5.69 1.34
C PRO A 155 -14.80 4.53 2.26
N PRO A 156 -15.84 4.70 3.11
CA PRO A 156 -16.25 3.68 4.09
C PRO A 156 -16.53 2.29 3.48
N ASP A 157 -17.17 2.24 2.31
CA ASP A 157 -17.46 1.00 1.59
C ASP A 157 -16.18 0.28 1.14
N LEU A 158 -15.17 1.04 0.71
CA LEU A 158 -13.87 0.50 0.33
C LEU A 158 -13.06 0.04 1.56
N GLN A 159 -13.09 0.79 2.67
CA GLN A 159 -12.49 0.33 3.93
C GLN A 159 -13.13 -0.99 4.38
N THR A 160 -14.45 -1.07 4.35
CA THR A 160 -15.22 -2.28 4.70
C THR A 160 -14.88 -3.45 3.79
N TRP A 161 -14.77 -3.22 2.47
CA TRP A 161 -14.36 -4.25 1.54
C TRP A 161 -12.91 -4.70 1.78
N ILE A 162 -11.97 -3.78 2.03
CA ILE A 162 -10.57 -4.11 2.32
C ILE A 162 -10.50 -5.02 3.56
N THR A 163 -11.15 -4.63 4.66
CA THR A 163 -11.05 -5.35 5.94
C THR A 163 -11.89 -6.61 6.01
N GLY A 164 -13.10 -6.59 5.43
CA GLY A 164 -14.06 -7.68 5.51
C GLY A 164 -14.03 -8.66 4.34
N THR A 165 -13.41 -8.28 3.21
CA THR A 165 -13.33 -9.13 2.01
C THR A 165 -11.90 -9.35 1.56
N PHE A 166 -11.13 -8.31 1.26
CA PHE A 166 -9.79 -8.46 0.68
C PHE A 166 -8.77 -9.11 1.62
N LEU A 167 -8.53 -8.53 2.80
CA LEU A 167 -7.55 -9.06 3.76
C LEU A 167 -7.86 -10.50 4.22
N PRO A 168 -9.13 -10.88 4.48
CA PRO A 168 -9.49 -12.27 4.79
C PRO A 168 -9.19 -13.29 3.68
N HIS A 169 -9.02 -12.86 2.42
CA HIS A 169 -8.62 -13.75 1.32
C HIS A 169 -7.10 -13.90 1.19
N VAL A 170 -6.29 -13.01 1.77
CA VAL A 170 -4.82 -13.04 1.68
C VAL A 170 -4.20 -14.36 2.17
N PRO A 171 -4.65 -15.00 3.27
CA PRO A 171 -4.10 -16.31 3.68
C PRO A 171 -4.18 -17.39 2.59
N ARG A 172 -5.15 -17.28 1.67
CA ARG A 172 -5.35 -18.23 0.56
C ARG A 172 -4.53 -17.87 -0.69
N LEU A 173 -3.78 -16.78 -0.64
CA LEU A 173 -2.97 -16.23 -1.73
C LEU A 173 -1.51 -16.18 -1.26
N SER A 174 -0.87 -17.34 -1.11
CA SER A 174 0.44 -17.48 -0.46
C SER A 174 1.60 -16.69 -1.10
N GLN A 175 1.43 -16.23 -2.35
CA GLN A 175 2.39 -15.42 -3.11
C GLN A 175 2.06 -13.92 -3.11
N LEU A 176 1.01 -13.50 -2.40
CA LEU A 176 0.58 -12.11 -2.26
C LEU A 176 1.20 -11.48 -1.02
N CYS A 177 1.93 -10.38 -1.21
CA CYS A 177 2.42 -9.54 -0.14
C CYS A 177 1.59 -8.26 -0.07
N VAL A 178 1.00 -7.95 1.08
CA VAL A 178 0.17 -6.76 1.28
C VAL A 178 0.82 -5.82 2.29
N VAL A 179 0.88 -4.53 1.96
CA VAL A 179 1.23 -3.47 2.89
C VAL A 179 0.03 -2.54 3.02
N VAL A 180 -0.46 -2.31 4.23
CA VAL A 180 -1.53 -1.33 4.49
C VAL A 180 -0.96 -0.23 5.37
N ALA A 181 -0.89 0.98 4.85
CA ALA A 181 -0.24 2.10 5.49
C ALA A 181 -1.22 3.25 5.71
N GLY A 182 -1.18 3.86 6.90
CA GLY A 182 -2.18 4.84 7.29
C GLY A 182 -1.87 5.55 8.60
N GLN A 183 -2.56 6.66 8.87
CA GLN A 183 -2.66 7.17 10.25
C GLN A 183 -3.53 6.26 11.10
N LYS A 184 -4.54 5.65 10.46
CA LYS A 184 -5.29 4.50 10.96
C LYS A 184 -5.06 3.35 9.99
N VAL A 185 -4.97 2.15 10.51
CA VAL A 185 -4.86 0.90 9.75
C VAL A 185 -5.92 -0.06 10.25
N PRO A 186 -6.26 -1.12 9.50
CA PRO A 186 -7.18 -2.15 9.97
C PRO A 186 -6.79 -2.72 11.34
N GLU A 187 -7.80 -3.00 12.17
CA GLU A 187 -7.61 -3.77 13.38
C GLU A 187 -7.52 -5.25 13.05
N ALA A 188 -6.49 -5.92 13.57
CA ALA A 188 -6.22 -7.33 13.31
C ALA A 188 -6.84 -8.26 14.36
N THR A 189 -7.16 -7.76 15.55
CA THR A 189 -7.66 -8.57 16.66
C THR A 189 -8.92 -9.34 16.26
N SER A 190 -8.86 -10.67 16.40
CA SER A 190 -9.91 -11.62 16.03
C SER A 190 -10.22 -11.68 14.53
N ALA A 191 -9.37 -11.10 13.68
CA ALA A 191 -9.55 -11.16 12.23
C ALA A 191 -9.04 -12.49 11.66
N PRO A 192 -9.62 -13.03 10.57
CA PRO A 192 -9.17 -14.28 9.95
C PRO A 192 -7.72 -14.26 9.42
N TRP A 193 -7.09 -13.10 9.42
CA TRP A 193 -5.76 -12.83 8.89
C TRP A 193 -4.80 -12.34 9.98
N GLU A 194 -5.19 -12.38 11.25
CA GLU A 194 -4.38 -11.94 12.40
C GLU A 194 -3.01 -12.62 12.43
N ASP A 195 -2.98 -13.95 12.29
CA ASP A 195 -1.76 -14.78 12.40
C ASP A 195 -0.74 -14.54 11.27
N ILE A 196 -1.15 -13.93 10.16
CA ILE A 196 -0.28 -13.64 9.01
C ILE A 196 0.03 -12.14 8.90
N CYS A 197 -0.30 -11.36 9.93
CA CYS A 197 -0.10 -9.91 9.93
C CYS A 197 0.91 -9.46 10.98
N GLU A 198 1.62 -8.39 10.64
CA GLU A 198 2.54 -7.71 11.56
C GLU A 198 2.24 -6.23 11.53
N ARG A 199 2.07 -5.63 12.72
CA ARG A 199 1.86 -4.19 12.88
C ARG A 199 3.18 -3.50 13.25
N ARG A 200 3.46 -2.39 12.58
CA ARG A 200 4.62 -1.53 12.83
C ARG A 200 4.16 -0.07 12.95
N THR A 201 4.41 0.50 14.12
CA THR A 201 4.10 1.91 14.42
C THR A 201 5.37 2.74 14.22
N LEU A 202 5.30 3.76 13.36
CA LEU A 202 6.44 4.62 13.10
C LEU A 202 6.50 5.77 14.12
N ASP A 203 7.49 5.71 15.01
CA ASP A 203 7.68 6.70 16.06
C ASP A 203 8.78 7.73 15.75
N ASN A 204 9.02 8.64 16.69
CA ASN A 204 10.18 9.52 16.65
C ASN A 204 11.48 8.70 16.64
N ILE A 205 12.50 9.21 15.96
CA ILE A 205 13.81 8.59 15.92
C ILE A 205 14.70 9.40 16.85
N ASN A 206 14.85 8.95 18.08
CA ASN A 206 15.71 9.60 19.08
C ASN A 206 17.14 9.05 19.06
N ASP A 207 17.38 7.98 18.31
CA ASP A 207 18.70 7.41 18.12
C ASP A 207 19.54 8.33 17.22
N VAL A 208 20.58 8.92 17.80
CA VAL A 208 21.52 9.81 17.12
C VAL A 208 22.32 9.06 16.05
N ASP A 209 22.62 7.78 16.24
CA ASP A 209 23.39 7.00 15.27
C ASP A 209 22.63 6.84 13.94
N GLU A 210 21.32 6.63 14.00
CA GLU A 210 20.46 6.56 12.80
C GLU A 210 20.46 7.88 12.01
N TRP A 211 20.55 9.01 12.70
CA TRP A 211 20.69 10.33 12.05
C TRP A 211 22.10 10.58 11.54
N MET A 212 23.13 10.10 12.23
CA MET A 212 24.52 10.14 11.77
C MET A 212 24.68 9.35 10.46
N GLU A 213 24.13 8.13 10.39
CA GLU A 213 24.10 7.34 9.14
C GLU A 213 23.41 8.10 8.00
N TYR A 214 22.27 8.74 8.28
CA TYR A 214 21.54 9.53 7.31
C TYR A 214 22.33 10.73 6.76
N VAL A 215 23.02 11.50 7.61
CA VAL A 215 23.82 12.65 7.15
C VAL A 215 25.08 12.20 6.40
N HIS A 216 25.72 11.11 6.83
CA HIS A 216 26.86 10.52 6.14
C HIS A 216 26.47 10.01 4.75
N ALA A 217 25.31 9.36 4.61
CA ALA A 217 24.79 8.91 3.32
C ALA A 217 24.49 10.07 2.35
N ARG A 218 24.32 11.30 2.88
CA ARG A 218 24.18 12.54 2.10
C ARG A 218 25.50 13.30 1.91
N GLN A 219 26.61 12.76 2.41
CA GLN A 219 27.94 13.38 2.39
C GLN A 219 27.98 14.75 3.10
N TRP A 220 27.12 14.93 4.11
CA TRP A 220 27.14 16.12 4.95
C TRP A 220 28.08 15.95 6.13
N LYS A 221 28.78 17.02 6.52
CA LYS A 221 29.83 17.01 7.55
C LYS A 221 29.33 17.54 8.90
N PHE A 222 28.22 17.00 9.38
CA PHE A 222 27.73 17.36 10.71
C PHE A 222 28.48 16.58 11.79
N ASP A 223 28.86 17.26 12.86
CA ASP A 223 29.43 16.62 14.04
C ASP A 223 28.33 16.01 14.91
N ARG A 224 28.63 14.88 15.57
CA ARG A 224 27.68 14.17 16.43
C ARG A 224 27.01 15.04 17.50
N PRO A 225 27.72 15.93 18.24
CA PRO A 225 27.08 16.78 19.24
C PRO A 225 26.02 17.72 18.64
N TYR A 226 26.22 18.16 17.39
CA TYR A 226 25.26 19.01 16.70
C TYR A 226 23.99 18.23 16.31
N ILE A 227 24.16 17.01 15.77
CA ILE A 227 23.03 16.12 15.48
C ILE A 227 22.26 15.80 16.75
N HIS A 228 22.95 15.48 17.84
CA HIS A 228 22.34 15.27 19.15
C HIS A 228 21.48 16.47 19.57
N GLY A 229 22.01 17.69 19.49
CA GLY A 229 21.27 18.90 19.82
C GLY A 229 20.00 19.10 18.97
N ILE A 230 20.06 18.80 17.66
CA ILE A 230 18.89 18.85 16.78
C ILE A 230 17.85 17.79 17.16
N VAL A 231 18.30 16.55 17.41
CA VAL A 231 17.43 15.43 17.76
C VAL A 231 16.70 15.73 19.07
N ASP A 232 17.41 16.21 20.09
CA ASP A 232 16.80 16.60 21.37
C ASP A 232 15.80 17.75 21.20
N ALA A 233 16.21 18.83 20.52
CA ALA A 233 15.39 20.03 20.35
C ALA A 233 14.09 19.75 19.57
N LEU A 234 14.12 18.77 18.67
CA LEU A 234 12.98 18.40 17.82
C LEU A 234 12.33 17.08 18.25
N ASN A 235 12.72 16.53 19.41
CA ASN A 235 12.27 15.26 19.94
C ASN A 235 12.30 14.13 18.89
N GLY A 236 13.36 14.07 18.08
CA GLY A 236 13.54 13.06 17.03
C GLY A 236 12.45 13.03 15.95
N PHE A 237 11.64 14.09 15.82
CA PHE A 237 10.51 14.09 14.89
C PHE A 237 10.99 14.13 13.43
N PRO A 238 10.79 13.06 12.63
CA PRO A 238 11.58 12.86 11.42
C PRO A 238 11.47 14.00 10.40
N ARG A 239 10.25 14.50 10.14
CA ARG A 239 10.06 15.64 9.22
C ARG A 239 10.84 16.88 9.66
N ASN A 240 10.81 17.21 10.94
CA ASN A 240 11.43 18.43 11.46
C ASN A 240 12.95 18.29 11.47
N VAL A 241 13.47 17.13 11.90
CA VAL A 241 14.92 16.85 11.86
C VAL A 241 15.43 16.94 10.43
N VAL A 242 14.76 16.28 9.47
CA VAL A 242 15.14 16.34 8.06
C VAL A 242 15.12 17.76 7.52
N MET A 243 14.05 18.52 7.78
CA MET A 243 13.93 19.91 7.32
C MET A 243 15.03 20.81 7.89
N THR A 244 15.36 20.67 9.17
CA THR A 244 16.43 21.42 9.83
C THR A 244 17.79 21.07 9.24
N LEU A 245 18.09 19.78 9.08
CA LEU A 245 19.36 19.34 8.48
C LEU A 245 19.48 19.82 7.03
N GLU A 246 18.42 19.73 6.23
CA GLU A 246 18.39 20.23 4.85
C GLU A 246 18.60 21.76 4.77
N ALA A 247 18.04 22.52 5.72
CA ALA A 247 18.21 23.97 5.76
C ALA A 247 19.62 24.40 6.19
N VAL A 248 20.27 23.64 7.07
CA VAL A 248 21.58 23.98 7.63
C VAL A 248 22.73 23.44 6.78
N ALA A 249 22.58 22.27 6.14
CA ALA A 249 23.66 21.60 5.43
C ALA A 249 24.43 22.48 4.41
N PRO A 250 23.78 23.34 3.60
CA PRO A 250 24.51 24.21 2.66
C PRO A 250 25.46 25.23 3.33
N ARG A 251 25.20 25.55 4.60
CA ARG A 251 25.99 26.49 5.41
C ARG A 251 27.09 25.79 6.22
N TRP A 252 27.05 24.46 6.27
CA TRP A 252 27.96 23.62 7.04
C TRP A 252 29.02 23.05 6.09
N LYS A 253 30.15 23.76 5.93
CA LYS A 253 31.26 23.39 5.05
C LYS A 253 32.41 22.74 5.81
#